data_AF-A0AA35D6A0-F1
#
_entry.id   AF-A0AA35D6A0-F1
#
_cell.length_a   1.000
_cell.length_b   1.000
_cell.length_c   1.000
_cell.angle_alpha   90.00
_cell.angle_beta   90.00
_cell.angle_gamma   90.00
#
_symmetry.space_group_name_H-M   'P 1'
#
loop_
_entity.id
_entity.type
_entity.pdbx_description
1 polymer ?
#
loop_
_entity_poly.entity_id
_entity_poly.type
_entity_poly.pdbx_seq_one_letter_code
_entity_poly.pdbx_strand_id
1 'polypeptide(L)' 'MSCPTGKQPLDYERAQKLARKSSASHSHPMTAYKCTACGWWHLGQPAKKPKRLPVVRKNNHQVRFV' A
#
# COMPACT_ATOMS: atom_id res chain seq x y z
N MET A 1 19.91 -10.95 -10.50
CA MET A 1 19.96 -10.87 -9.02
C MET A 1 18.57 -11.15 -8.45
N SER A 2 18.48 -12.08 -7.50
CA SER A 2 17.24 -12.42 -6.80
C SER A 2 16.93 -11.40 -5.70
N CYS A 3 15.67 -11.05 -5.50
CA CYS A 3 15.27 -10.24 -4.35
C CYS A 3 15.26 -11.12 -3.08
N PRO A 4 15.75 -10.64 -1.93
CA PRO A 4 15.75 -11.43 -0.68
C PRO A 4 14.34 -11.77 -0.18
N THR A 5 13.30 -11.08 -0.67
CA THR A 5 11.89 -11.42 -0.38
C THR A 5 11.30 -12.46 -1.33
N GLY A 6 12.12 -13.04 -2.23
CA GLY A 6 11.66 -14.01 -3.25
C GLY A 6 10.81 -13.38 -4.36
N LYS A 7 10.66 -12.05 -4.39
CA LYS A 7 9.83 -11.34 -5.36
C LYS A 7 10.59 -11.12 -6.67
N GLN A 8 9.90 -11.29 -7.79
CA GLN A 8 10.51 -11.10 -9.10
C GLN A 8 10.86 -9.63 -9.34
N PRO A 9 12.13 -9.29 -9.61
CA PRO A 9 12.53 -7.92 -9.96
C PRO A 9 11.96 -7.55 -11.32
N LEU A 10 11.43 -6.33 -11.41
CA LEU A 10 10.86 -5.74 -12.62
C LEU A 10 11.44 -4.34 -12.84
N ASP A 11 11.39 -3.90 -14.10
CA ASP A 11 11.59 -2.50 -14.46
C ASP A 11 10.34 -1.68 -14.13
N TYR A 12 10.52 -0.36 -13.98
CA TYR A 12 9.44 0.56 -13.59
C TYR A 12 8.22 0.49 -14.51
N GLU A 13 8.43 0.59 -15.83
CA GLU A 13 7.35 0.59 -16.81
C GLU A 13 6.60 -0.75 -16.82
N ARG A 14 7.37 -1.84 -16.74
CA ARG A 14 6.82 -3.21 -16.69
C ARG A 14 6.02 -3.42 -15.41
N ALA A 15 6.53 -2.96 -14.27
CA ALA A 15 5.83 -3.03 -12.99
C ALA A 15 4.52 -2.23 -13.02
N GLN A 16 4.51 -1.01 -13.59
CA GLN A 16 3.27 -0.24 -13.75
C GLN A 16 2.25 -0.94 -14.64
N LYS A 17 2.68 -1.43 -15.82
CA LYS A 17 1.78 -2.11 -16.76
C LYS A 17 1.16 -3.36 -16.13
N LEU A 18 1.98 -4.15 -15.43
CA LEU A 18 1.53 -5.33 -14.71
C LEU A 18 0.63 -4.96 -13.52
N ALA A 19 0.92 -3.88 -12.79
CA ALA A 19 0.08 -3.43 -11.68
C ALA A 19 -1.33 -3.05 -12.16
N ARG A 20 -1.44 -2.32 -13.29
CA ARG A 20 -2.72 -2.00 -13.92
C ARG A 20 -3.48 -3.26 -14.35
N LYS A 21 -2.80 -4.18 -15.05
CA LYS A 21 -3.41 -5.44 -15.51
C LYS A 21 -3.84 -6.32 -14.34
N SER A 22 -2.99 -6.49 -13.34
CA SER A 22 -3.26 -7.28 -12.14
C SER A 22 -4.41 -6.69 -11.33
N SER A 23 -4.46 -5.37 -11.15
CA SER A 23 -5.59 -4.69 -10.49
C SER A 23 -6.92 -4.88 -11.23
N ALA A 24 -6.89 -4.97 -12.57
CA ALA A 24 -8.10 -5.22 -13.34
C ALA A 24 -8.56 -6.69 -13.25
N SER A 25 -7.63 -7.64 -13.10
CA SER A 25 -7.93 -9.07 -13.03
C SER A 25 -8.25 -9.58 -11.63
N HIS A 26 -7.80 -8.89 -10.58
CA HIS A 26 -7.97 -9.34 -9.18
C HIS A 26 -8.96 -8.43 -8.45
N SER A 27 -9.65 -8.99 -7.45
CA SER A 27 -10.56 -8.23 -6.57
C SER A 27 -9.85 -7.26 -5.62
N HIS A 28 -8.51 -7.24 -5.63
CA HIS A 28 -7.70 -6.38 -4.77
C HIS A 28 -6.84 -5.43 -5.61
N PRO A 29 -6.71 -4.16 -5.18
CA PRO A 29 -5.85 -3.20 -5.87
C PRO A 29 -4.39 -3.64 -5.75
N MET A 30 -3.66 -3.54 -6.86
CA MET A 30 -2.24 -3.86 -6.96
C MET A 30 -1.48 -2.62 -7.45
N THR A 31 -0.32 -2.36 -6.86
CA THR A 31 0.52 -1.21 -7.20
C THR A 31 1.97 -1.63 -7.41
N ALA A 32 2.68 -0.85 -8.22
CA ALA A 32 4.12 -0.96 -8.37
C ALA A 32 4.81 -0.24 -7.21
N TYR A 33 5.75 -0.90 -6.54
CA TYR A 33 6.54 -0.29 -5.47
C TYR A 33 8.03 -0.63 -5.63
N LYS A 34 8.88 0.29 -5.18
CA LYS A 34 10.33 0.10 -5.16
C LYS A 34 10.74 -0.65 -3.89
N CYS A 35 11.46 -1.75 -4.06
CA CYS A 35 11.98 -2.53 -2.94
C CYS A 35 13.09 -1.77 -2.23
N THR A 36 13.04 -1.68 -0.91
CA THR A 36 14.13 -1.11 -0.10
C THR A 36 15.31 -2.06 0.04
N ALA A 37 15.09 -3.38 -0.07
CA ALA A 37 16.14 -4.38 0.13
C ALA A 37 17.00 -4.61 -1.12
N CYS A 38 16.39 -4.60 -2.32
CA CYS A 38 17.11 -4.86 -3.58
C CYS A 38 17.13 -3.67 -4.55
N GLY A 39 16.34 -2.61 -4.30
CA GLY A 39 16.27 -1.42 -5.16
C GLY A 39 15.42 -1.57 -6.43
N TRP A 40 14.96 -2.78 -6.76
CA TRP A 40 14.14 -3.07 -7.95
C TRP A 40 12.66 -2.80 -7.73
N TRP A 41 11.89 -2.71 -8.83
CA TRP A 41 10.43 -2.60 -8.75
C TRP A 41 9.76 -3.97 -8.62
N HIS A 42 8.69 -4.02 -7.83
CA HIS A 42 7.86 -5.21 -7.63
C HIS A 42 6.37 -4.84 -7.65
N LEU A 43 5.52 -5.86 -7.79
CA LEU A 43 4.09 -5.73 -7.52
C LEU A 43 3.78 -6.05 -6.07
N GLY A 44 2.85 -5.29 -5.50
CA GLY A 44 2.26 -5.58 -4.21
C GLY A 44 0.96 -4.82 -4.00
N GLN A 45 0.28 -5.08 -2.88
CA GLN A 45 -0.87 -4.29 -2.50
C GLN A 45 -0.43 -2.86 -2.14
N PRO A 46 -1.24 -1.83 -2.46
CA PRO A 46 -0.94 -0.47 -2.05
C PRO A 46 -0.93 -0.38 -0.53
N ALA A 47 -0.02 0.45 -0.01
CA ALA A 47 -0.02 0.80 1.41
C ALA A 47 -1.41 1.32 1.81
N LYS A 48 -1.90 0.89 2.98
CA LYS A 48 -3.15 1.41 3.54
C LYS A 48 -3.02 2.93 3.64
N LYS A 49 -3.94 3.66 3.02
CA LYS A 49 -4.00 5.12 3.15
C LYS A 49 -4.07 5.46 4.65
N PRO A 50 -3.29 6.43 5.15
CA PRO A 50 -3.41 6.86 6.53
C PRO A 50 -4.84 7.35 6.76
N LYS A 51 -5.56 6.69 7.66
CA LYS A 51 -6.89 7.14 8.08
C LYS A 51 -6.68 8.38 8.95
N ARG A 52 -7.37 9.48 8.62
CA ARG A 52 -7.41 10.64 9.52
C ARG A 52 -8.04 10.17 10.84
N LEU A 53 -7.39 10.49 11.96
CA LEU A 53 -8.00 10.26 13.26
C LEU A 53 -9.29 11.09 13.33
N PRO A 54 -10.41 10.50 13.80
CA PRO A 54 -11.63 11.27 13.98
C PRO A 54 -11.34 12.38 14.99
N VAL A 55 -11.65 13.62 14.62
CA VAL A 55 -11.56 14.75 15.56
C VAL A 55 -12.63 14.51 16.62
N VAL A 56 -12.19 14.24 17.86
CA VAL A 56 -13.08 14.22 19.02
C VAL A 56 -13.69 15.62 19.11
N ARG A 57 -15.00 15.74 18.86
CA ARG A 57 -15.70 17.01 19.03
C ARG A 57 -15.56 17.44 20.48
N LYS A 58 -15.04 18.65 20.73
CA LYS A 58 -14.84 19.26 22.06
C LYS A 58 -16.08 19.26 22.96
N ASN A 59 -17.26 18.97 22.43
CA ASN A 59 -18.52 18.98 23.19
C ASN A 59 -18.86 17.63 23.86
N ASN A 60 -18.05 16.58 23.66
CA ASN A 60 -18.27 15.28 24.30
C ASN A 60 -17.49 15.08 25.61
N HIS A 61 -16.92 16.16 26.18
CA HIS A 61 -16.29 16.17 27.50
C HIS A 61 -17.32 16.22 28.64
N GLN A 62 -18.50 15.59 28.48
CA GLN A 62 -19.39 15.38 29.63
C GLN A 62 -18.86 14.20 30.44
N VAL A 63 -17.83 14.47 31.25
CA VAL A 63 -17.58 13.69 32.46
C VAL A 63 -18.80 13.90 33.36
N ARG A 64 -19.82 13.05 33.20
CA ARG A 64 -20.82 12.85 34.24
C ARG A 64 -20.11 12.14 35.38
N PHE A 65 -19.63 12.91 36.34
CA PHE A 65 -19.36 12.38 37.66
C PHE A 65 -20.72 11.97 38.24
N VAL A 66 -20.96 10.66 38.30
CA VAL A 66 -22.02 10.04 39.12
C VAL A 66 -21.38 9.65 40.43
#